data_AF-A0A140L976-F1
#
_entry.id   AF-A0A140L976-F1
#
_cell.length_a   1.000
_cell.length_b   1.000
_cell.length_c   1.000
_cell.angle_alpha   90.00
_cell.angle_beta   90.00
_cell.angle_gamma   90.00
#
_symmetry.space_group_name_H-M   'P 1'
#
loop_
_entity.id
_entity.type
_entity.pdbx_description
1 polymer ?
#
loop_
_entity_poly.entity_id
_entity_poly.type
_entity_poly.pdbx_seq_one_letter_code
_entity_poly.pdbx_strand_id
1 'polypeptide(L)'
;MFNIAWKGADTLLKSNEAYKLVFREYPDVVNVEQMCEMLGGISTKTGYRLLKQNKIKHFKIGRSYKIPKLHIFEYLDVVQESNA
;
A
#
# COMPACT_ATOMS: atom_id res chain seq x y z
N MET A 1 -27.11 -11.68 0.02
CA MET A 1 -27.55 -10.46 0.73
C MET A 1 -26.38 -9.80 1.45
N PHE A 2 -25.28 -9.48 0.75
CA PHE A 2 -24.16 -8.70 1.28
C PHE A 2 -23.30 -8.24 0.08
N ASN A 3 -23.66 -7.13 -0.58
CA ASN A 3 -22.72 -6.21 -1.26
C ASN A 3 -23.45 -5.15 -2.09
N ILE A 4 -23.84 -4.05 -1.45
CA ILE A 4 -24.23 -2.82 -2.15
C ILE A 4 -23.66 -1.56 -1.47
N ALA A 5 -23.11 -1.67 -0.26
CA ALA A 5 -22.51 -0.53 0.46
C ALA A 5 -21.02 -0.30 0.14
N TRP A 6 -20.29 -1.32 -0.35
CA TRP A 6 -18.84 -1.23 -0.57
C TRP A 6 -18.45 -0.78 -1.98
N LYS A 7 -19.41 -0.66 -2.90
CA LYS A 7 -19.17 -0.21 -4.30
C LYS A 7 -19.11 1.33 -4.46
N GLY A 8 -19.22 2.08 -3.35
CA GLY A 8 -19.03 3.53 -3.32
C GLY A 8 -17.72 3.97 -2.64
N ALA A 9 -17.11 3.11 -1.83
CA ALA A 9 -15.87 3.42 -1.10
C ALA A 9 -14.63 3.37 -2.02
N ASP A 10 -14.63 2.46 -2.98
CA ASP A 10 -13.65 2.30 -4.05
C ASP A 10 -13.55 3.54 -4.96
N THR A 11 -14.66 4.25 -5.19
CA THR A 11 -14.67 5.48 -5.98
C THR A 11 -14.22 6.69 -5.16
N LEU A 12 -14.49 6.71 -3.84
CA LEU A 12 -13.98 7.74 -2.93
C LEU A 12 -12.46 7.66 -2.78
N LEU A 13 -11.91 6.44 -2.69
CA LEU A 13 -10.46 6.23 -2.62
C LEU A 13 -9.74 6.67 -3.89
N LYS A 14 -10.40 6.62 -5.07
CA LYS A 14 -9.83 7.08 -6.34
C LYS A 14 -9.57 8.59 -6.42
N SER A 15 -10.17 9.40 -5.53
CA SER A 15 -9.81 10.82 -5.45
C SER A 15 -8.45 10.99 -4.77
N ASN A 16 -7.55 11.76 -5.37
CA ASN A 16 -6.23 12.08 -4.79
C ASN A 16 -6.32 12.60 -3.35
N GLU A 17 -7.45 13.20 -2.99
CA GLU A 17 -7.75 13.71 -1.65
C GLU A 17 -8.00 12.61 -0.61
N ALA A 18 -8.62 11.49 -0.99
CA ALA A 18 -8.78 10.33 -0.10
C ALA A 18 -7.44 9.63 0.16
N TYR A 19 -6.57 9.52 -0.85
CA TYR A 19 -5.21 9.03 -0.64
C TYR A 19 -4.38 9.92 0.29
N LYS A 20 -4.58 11.25 0.23
CA LYS A 20 -3.99 12.20 1.19
C LYS A 20 -4.59 12.11 2.59
N LEU A 21 -5.75 11.48 2.76
CA LEU A 21 -6.38 11.26 4.07
C LEU A 21 -5.86 9.99 4.74
N VAL A 22 -5.58 8.95 3.95
CA VAL A 22 -5.04 7.68 4.44
C VAL A 22 -3.52 7.79 4.63
N PHE A 23 -3.02 7.44 5.83
CA PHE A 23 -1.59 7.52 6.18
C PHE A 23 -0.98 8.94 6.08
N ARG A 24 -1.71 9.96 6.54
CA ARG A 24 -1.24 11.36 6.61
C ARG A 24 0.09 11.55 7.32
N GLU A 25 0.32 10.77 8.38
CA GLU A 25 1.52 10.86 9.22
C GLU A 25 2.77 10.27 8.55
N TYR A 26 2.63 9.62 7.38
CA TYR A 26 3.75 9.00 6.66
C TYR A 26 4.18 9.86 5.48
N PRO A 27 5.48 9.85 5.11
CA PRO A 27 5.95 10.49 3.88
C PRO A 27 5.50 9.72 2.63
N ASP A 28 5.42 10.36 1.47
CA ASP A 28 4.95 9.70 0.23
C ASP A 28 5.81 8.53 -0.22
N VAL A 29 7.08 8.52 0.18
CA VAL A 29 8.00 7.40 0.04
C VAL A 29 8.44 6.94 1.42
N VAL A 30 8.05 5.73 1.79
CA VAL A 30 8.33 5.14 3.11
C VAL A 30 9.49 4.15 3.07
N ASN A 31 10.06 3.89 4.24
CA ASN A 31 11.04 2.83 4.46
C ASN A 31 10.35 1.49 4.80
N VAL A 32 11.15 0.44 5.05
CA VAL A 32 10.61 -0.90 5.33
C VAL A 32 9.86 -0.97 6.66
N GLU A 33 10.31 -0.26 7.70
CA GLU A 33 9.68 -0.25 9.02
C GLU A 33 8.29 0.37 8.95
N GLN A 34 8.21 1.56 8.34
CA GLN A 34 6.95 2.25 8.07
C GLN A 34 6.01 1.43 7.19
N MET A 35 6.53 0.80 6.13
CA MET A 35 5.72 -0.12 5.31
C MET A 35 5.15 -1.26 6.18
N CYS A 36 5.94 -1.83 7.09
CA CYS A 36 5.48 -2.90 7.96
C CYS A 36 4.37 -2.46 8.92
N GLU A 37 4.48 -1.26 9.49
CA GLU A 37 3.43 -0.63 10.29
C GLU A 37 2.15 -0.43 9.47
N MET A 38 2.29 0.13 8.25
CA MET A 38 1.18 0.37 7.32
C MET A 38 0.47 -0.91 6.88
N LEU A 39 1.17 -2.05 6.85
CA LEU A 39 0.61 -3.37 6.54
C LEU A 39 -0.04 -4.07 7.74
N GLY A 40 -0.35 -3.33 8.81
CA GLY A 40 -0.96 -3.87 10.03
C GLY A 40 0.06 -4.36 11.06
N GLY A 41 1.28 -3.82 11.06
CA GLY A 41 2.31 -4.12 12.06
C GLY A 41 3.02 -5.46 11.87
N ILE A 42 3.24 -5.88 10.62
CA ILE A 42 4.00 -7.11 10.34
C ILE A 42 5.46 -6.98 10.77
N SER A 43 6.15 -8.10 10.99
CA SER A 43 7.58 -8.04 11.32
C SER A 43 8.43 -7.58 10.13
N THR A 44 9.51 -6.86 10.41
CA THR A 44 10.48 -6.40 9.39
C THR A 44 11.03 -7.55 8.56
N LYS A 45 11.26 -8.73 9.17
CA LYS A 45 11.68 -9.96 8.46
C LYS A 45 10.68 -10.35 7.37
N THR A 46 9.38 -10.30 7.67
CA THR A 46 8.32 -10.57 6.70
C THR A 46 8.26 -9.47 5.64
N GLY A 47 8.36 -8.21 6.03
CA GLY A 47 8.41 -7.07 5.09
C GLY A 47 9.55 -7.19 4.08
N TYR A 48 10.77 -7.45 4.54
CA TYR A 48 11.92 -7.70 3.66
C TYR A 48 11.72 -8.92 2.75
N ARG A 49 11.05 -9.97 3.23
CA ARG A 49 10.72 -11.14 2.39
C ARG A 49 9.78 -10.77 1.26
N LEU A 50 8.72 -9.99 1.53
CA LEU A 50 7.78 -9.52 0.51
C LEU A 50 8.50 -8.70 -0.57
N LEU A 51 9.39 -7.79 -0.16
CA LEU A 51 10.18 -6.97 -1.07
C LEU A 51 11.17 -7.80 -1.89
N LYS A 52 11.88 -8.75 -1.27
CA LYS A 52 12.78 -9.68 -1.98
C LYS A 52 12.06 -10.57 -2.99
N GLN A 53 10.81 -10.92 -2.71
CA GLN A 53 9.96 -11.72 -3.60
C GLN A 53 9.21 -10.86 -4.63
N ASN A 54 9.47 -9.55 -4.70
CA ASN A 54 8.79 -8.60 -5.57
C ASN A 54 7.25 -8.62 -5.43
N LYS A 55 6.74 -8.94 -4.23
CA LYS A 55 5.30 -8.94 -3.95
C LYS A 55 4.73 -7.53 -3.78
N ILE A 56 5.58 -6.58 -3.41
CA ILE A 56 5.25 -5.15 -3.30
C ILE A 56 6.22 -4.40 -4.21
N LYS A 57 5.70 -3.57 -5.11
CA LYS A 57 6.52 -2.73 -6.00
C LYS A 57 7.34 -1.74 -5.17
N HIS A 58 8.60 -1.54 -5.54
CA HIS A 58 9.53 -0.73 -4.75
C HIS A 58 10.72 -0.27 -5.61
N PHE A 59 11.45 0.72 -5.09
CA PHE A 59 12.77 1.08 -5.59
C PHE A 59 13.84 0.59 -4.63
N LYS A 60 14.83 -0.14 -5.13
CA LYS A 60 16.01 -0.52 -4.35
C LYS A 60 17.13 0.45 -4.68
N ILE A 61 17.50 1.31 -3.73
CA ILE A 61 18.55 2.32 -3.89
C ILE A 61 19.67 1.98 -2.91
N GLY A 62 20.78 1.50 -3.45
CA GLY A 62 21.87 0.96 -2.64
C GLY A 62 21.41 -0.21 -1.77
N ARG A 63 21.57 -0.07 -0.45
CA ARG A 63 21.17 -1.09 0.55
C ARG A 63 19.75 -0.90 1.09
N SER A 64 19.05 0.16 0.67
CA SER A 64 17.75 0.53 1.21
C SER A 64 16.64 0.28 0.20
N TYR A 65 15.49 -0.15 0.72
CA TYR A 65 14.24 -0.18 -0.03
C TYR A 65 13.48 1.12 0.21
N LYS A 66 12.90 1.66 -0.87
CA LYS A 66 12.05 2.84 -0.89
C LYS A 66 10.71 2.46 -1.50
N ILE A 67 9.64 2.65 -0.75
CA ILE A 67 8.31 2.17 -1.09
C ILE A 67 7.38 3.38 -1.21
N PRO A 68 6.98 3.78 -2.43
CA PRO A 68 5.90 4.75 -2.61
C PRO A 68 4.60 4.25 -1.97
N LYS A 69 3.86 5.12 -1.27
CA LYS A 69 2.55 4.79 -0.68
C LYS A 69 1.60 4.12 -1.68
N LEU A 70 1.63 4.55 -2.94
CA LEU A 70 0.83 3.98 -4.03
C LEU A 70 0.98 2.45 -4.13
N HIS A 71 2.21 1.94 -4.02
CA HIS A 71 2.45 0.50 -4.14
C HIS A 71 1.98 -0.30 -2.92
N ILE A 72 1.85 0.35 -1.76
CA ILE A 72 1.27 -0.26 -0.55
C ILE A 72 -0.25 -0.39 -0.74
N PHE A 73 -0.90 0.64 -1.29
CA PHE A 73 -2.32 0.57 -1.62
C PHE A 73 -2.62 -0.49 -2.68
N GLU A 74 -1.77 -0.59 -3.70
CA GLU A 74 -1.85 -1.64 -4.72
C GLU A 74 -1.74 -3.04 -4.09
N TYR A 75 -0.78 -3.25 -3.18
CA TYR A 75 -0.60 -4.53 -2.50
C TYR A 75 -1.78 -4.93 -1.59
N LEU A 76 -2.39 -3.95 -0.92
CA LEU A 76 -3.55 -4.17 -0.06
C LEU A 76 -4.86 -4.39 -0.85
N ASP A 77 -4.78 -4.37 -2.19
CA ASP A 77 -5.90 -4.65 -3.10
C ASP A 77 -7.13 -3.75 -2.86
N VAL A 78 -6.89 -2.54 -2.33
CA VAL A 78 -7.89 -1.46 -2.25
C VAL A 78 -8.10 -0.82 -3.63
N VAL A 79 -7.28 -1.20 -4.61
CA VAL A 79 -7.42 -0.89 -6.03
C VAL A 79 -7.56 -2.21 -6.78
N GLN A 80 -8.80 -2.69 -6.92
CA GLN A 80 -9.11 -3.80 -7.81
C GLN A 80 -8.86 -3.33 -9.26
N GLU A 81 -7.97 -4.01 -9.99
CA GLU A 81 -8.08 -4.04 -11.43
C GLU A 81 -9.41 -4.71 -11.76
N SER A 82 -10.32 -3.95 -12.36
CA SER A 82 -11.44 -4.53 -13.08
C SER A 82 -10.83 -5.38 -14.19
N ASN A 83 -10.78 -6.70 -13.97
CA ASN A 83 -10.57 -7.64 -15.06
C ASN A 83 -11.65 -7.35 -16.11
N ALA A 84 -11.23 -6.73 -17.21
CA ALA A 84 -12.01 -6.56 -18.43
C ALA A 84 -11.71 -7.73 -19.36
#